data_AF-A0A936NND1-F1
#
_entry.id   AF-A0A936NND1-F1
#
_cell.length_a   1.000
_cell.length_b   1.000
_cell.length_c   1.000
_cell.angle_alpha   90.00
_cell.angle_beta   90.00
_cell.angle_gamma   90.00
#
_symmetry.space_group_name_H-M   'P 1'
#
loop_
_entity.id
_entity.type
_entity.pdbx_description
1 polymer ?
#
loop_
_entity_poly.entity_id
_entity_poly.type
_entity_poly.pdbx_seq_one_letter_code
_entity_poly.pdbx_strand_id
1 'polypeptide(L)'
;MHRALQQLGITLIAAYSPEARGRSECAFRTLQNRLPKELALAGITDMAAANVWLRTQFVPAYNQRFAVPATKPDTAFAPWVEPIWPMCSACRRTASSPTTIRCGITAGVQCPPDSHRFHYVKATVRVHEYPDGTLAVFHGPRCLAR
;
A
#
# COMPACT_ATOMS: atom_id res chain seq x y z
N MET A 1 -3.75 -4.20 -6.93
CA MET A 1 -2.37 -4.73 -6.85
C MET A 1 -1.64 -4.71 -8.19
N HIS A 2 -2.18 -5.31 -9.26
CA HIS A 2 -1.48 -5.44 -10.55
C HIS A 2 -0.95 -4.11 -11.14
N ARG A 3 -1.76 -3.03 -11.09
CA ARG A 3 -1.36 -1.70 -11.57
C ARG A 3 -0.10 -1.15 -10.87
N ALA A 4 -0.04 -1.26 -9.55
CA ALA A 4 1.06 -0.70 -8.76
C ALA A 4 2.38 -1.41 -9.08
N LEU A 5 2.34 -2.73 -9.17
CA LEU A 5 3.50 -3.55 -9.51
C LEU A 5 4.02 -3.23 -10.92
N GLN A 6 3.13 -3.12 -11.91
CA GLN A 6 3.51 -2.72 -13.28
C GLN A 6 4.15 -1.33 -13.33
N GLN A 7 3.61 -0.35 -12.60
CA GLN A 7 4.17 1.00 -12.56
C GLN A 7 5.53 1.07 -11.86
N LEU A 8 5.81 0.14 -10.94
CA LEU A 8 7.11 -0.01 -10.29
C LEU A 8 8.08 -0.89 -11.08
N GLY A 9 7.68 -1.41 -12.26
CA GLY A 9 8.50 -2.36 -13.03
C GLY A 9 8.68 -3.72 -12.34
N ILE A 10 7.83 -4.06 -11.37
CA ILE A 10 7.89 -5.31 -10.62
C ILE A 10 7.04 -6.35 -11.34
N THR A 11 7.69 -7.39 -11.85
CA THR A 11 7.01 -8.57 -12.39
C THR A 11 6.45 -9.42 -11.25
N LEU A 12 5.13 -9.57 -11.18
CA LEU A 12 4.49 -10.47 -10.22
C LEU A 12 4.68 -11.92 -10.68
N ILE A 13 5.54 -12.65 -9.97
CA ILE A 13 5.65 -14.10 -10.11
C ILE A 13 4.80 -14.71 -9.00
N ALA A 14 3.62 -15.22 -9.36
CA ALA A 14 2.75 -15.89 -8.40
C ALA A 14 3.35 -17.24 -8.00
N ALA A 15 3.47 -17.47 -6.70
CA ALA A 15 3.86 -18.77 -6.14
C ALA A 15 2.65 -19.72 -6.23
N TYR A 16 2.63 -20.58 -7.25
CA TYR A 16 1.59 -21.61 -7.44
C TYR A 16 1.91 -22.94 -6.74
N SER A 17 3.03 -23.05 -6.03
CA SER A 17 3.45 -24.28 -5.36
C SER A 17 3.71 -24.09 -3.86
N PRO A 18 3.46 -25.12 -3.04
CA PRO A 18 3.81 -25.13 -1.62
C PRO A 18 5.31 -24.91 -1.38
N GLU A 19 6.19 -25.34 -2.29
CA GLU A 19 7.64 -25.16 -2.17
C GLU A 19 8.04 -23.69 -2.33
N ALA A 20 7.35 -22.96 -3.22
CA ALA A 20 7.56 -21.52 -3.43
C ALA A 20 7.02 -20.67 -2.26
N ARG A 21 6.10 -21.20 -1.45
CA ARG A 21 5.45 -20.48 -0.34
C ARG A 21 5.79 -21.02 1.05
N GLY A 22 6.36 -22.22 1.14
CA GLY A 22 6.45 -23.01 2.37
C GLY A 22 7.29 -22.35 3.47
N ARG A 23 8.36 -21.64 3.11
CA ARG A 23 9.15 -20.86 4.10
C ARG A 23 8.32 -19.74 4.71
N SER A 24 7.56 -19.01 3.90
CA SER A 24 6.68 -17.95 4.38
C SER A 24 5.55 -18.52 5.24
N GLU A 25 4.94 -19.64 4.85
CA GLU A 25 3.86 -20.29 5.60
C GLU A 25 4.34 -20.86 6.94
N CYS A 26 5.52 -21.48 6.99
CA CYS A 26 6.13 -21.92 8.22
C CYS A 26 6.43 -20.76 9.17
N ALA A 27 6.93 -19.64 8.64
CA ALA A 27 7.13 -18.42 9.43
C ALA A 27 5.78 -17.88 9.95
N PHE A 28 4.76 -17.77 9.09
CA PHE A 28 3.43 -17.27 9.48
C PHE A 28 2.78 -18.14 10.56
N ARG A 29 2.83 -19.46 10.44
CA ARG A 29 2.30 -20.37 11.47
C ARG A 29 3.00 -20.19 12.82
N THR A 30 4.31 -19.94 12.80
CA THR A 30 5.09 -19.67 14.02
C THR A 30 4.67 -18.33 14.63
N LEU A 31 4.57 -17.29 13.82
CA LEU A 31 4.18 -15.95 14.26
C LEU A 31 2.76 -15.92 14.81
N GLN A 32 1.77 -16.50 14.13
CA GLN A 32 0.38 -16.51 14.58
C GLN A 32 0.19 -17.20 15.94
N ASN A 33 1.00 -18.21 16.25
CA ASN A 33 0.91 -18.92 17.54
C ASN A 33 1.74 -18.28 18.65
N ARG A 34 2.95 -17.81 18.35
CA ARG A 34 3.88 -17.28 19.36
C ARG A 34 3.69 -15.79 19.62
N LEU A 35 3.49 -14.99 18.59
CA LEU A 35 3.46 -13.53 18.73
C LEU A 35 2.40 -13.04 19.74
N PRO A 36 1.15 -13.55 19.73
CA PRO A 36 0.17 -13.14 20.74
C PRO A 36 0.58 -13.51 22.17
N LYS A 37 1.25 -14.65 22.35
CA LYS A 37 1.72 -15.10 23.67
C LYS A 37 2.88 -14.27 24.19
N GLU A 38 3.81 -13.90 23.31
CA GLU A 38 4.94 -13.05 23.66
C GLU A 38 4.49 -11.61 23.97
N LEU A 39 3.51 -11.07 23.22
CA LEU A 39 2.88 -9.78 23.54
C LEU A 39 2.17 -9.82 24.90
N ALA A 40 1.45 -10.91 25.19
CA ALA A 40 0.81 -11.10 26.50
C ALA A 40 1.83 -11.23 27.63
N LEU A 41 2.95 -11.94 27.41
CA LEU A 41 4.04 -12.06 28.37
C LEU A 41 4.73 -10.71 28.64
N ALA A 42 4.85 -9.86 27.62
CA ALA A 42 5.36 -8.51 27.73
C ALA A 42 4.34 -7.51 28.33
N GLY A 43 3.10 -7.94 28.61
CA GLY A 43 2.04 -7.09 29.16
C GLY A 43 1.54 -6.01 28.21
N ILE A 44 1.72 -6.19 26.90
CA ILE A 44 1.40 -5.17 25.90
C ILE A 44 -0.07 -5.29 25.47
N THR A 45 -0.82 -4.20 25.67
CA THR A 45 -2.24 -4.12 25.31
C THR A 45 -2.55 -3.05 24.26
N ASP A 46 -1.58 -2.19 23.94
CA ASP A 46 -1.71 -1.09 22.99
C ASP A 46 -0.94 -1.34 21.69
N MET A 47 -1.48 -0.83 20.58
CA MET A 47 -0.93 -1.01 19.24
C MET A 47 0.40 -0.27 19.04
N ALA A 48 0.54 0.95 19.56
CA ALA A 48 1.78 1.71 19.44
C ALA A 48 2.90 1.03 20.24
N ALA A 49 2.61 0.60 21.46
CA ALA A 49 3.53 -0.18 22.28
C ALA A 49 3.94 -1.51 21.59
N ALA A 50 2.99 -2.22 20.98
CA ALA A 50 3.26 -3.44 20.22
C ALA A 50 4.20 -3.19 19.03
N ASN A 51 3.98 -2.12 18.27
CA ASN A 51 4.83 -1.76 17.13
C ASN A 51 6.28 -1.45 17.55
N VAL A 52 6.47 -0.75 18.67
CA VAL A 52 7.81 -0.46 19.21
C VAL A 52 8.49 -1.74 19.67
N TRP A 53 7.79 -2.57 20.45
CA TRP A 53 8.34 -3.83 20.96
C TRP A 53 8.68 -4.83 19.85
N LEU A 54 7.84 -4.91 18.81
CA LEU A 54 8.08 -5.74 17.63
C LEU A 54 9.43 -5.40 16.98
N ARG A 55 9.69 -4.11 16.77
CA ARG A 55 10.91 -3.62 16.10
C ARG A 55 12.17 -3.75 16.96
N THR A 56 12.03 -3.45 18.25
CA THR A 56 13.18 -3.31 19.15
C THR A 56 13.59 -4.63 19.82
N GLN A 57 12.64 -5.54 20.06
CA GLN A 57 12.88 -6.76 20.83
C GLN A 57 12.58 -8.02 20.02
N PHE A 58 11.36 -8.15 19.50
CA PHE A 58 10.91 -9.40 18.90
C PHE A 58 11.62 -9.75 17.60
N VAL A 59 11.66 -8.83 16.62
CA VAL A 59 12.29 -9.09 15.32
C VAL A 59 13.78 -9.41 15.46
N PRO A 60 14.59 -8.67 16.26
CA PRO A 60 15.98 -9.04 16.51
C PRO A 60 16.12 -10.45 17.13
N ALA A 61 15.36 -10.75 18.18
CA ALA A 61 15.42 -12.06 18.85
C ALA A 61 14.95 -13.21 17.95
N TYR A 62 13.93 -12.97 17.12
CA TYR A 62 13.43 -13.92 16.14
C TYR A 62 14.48 -14.19 15.07
N ASN A 63 15.08 -13.15 14.50
CA ASN A 63 16.11 -13.28 13.47
C ASN A 63 17.37 -13.97 14.01
N GLN A 64 17.79 -13.72 15.25
CA GLN A 64 18.90 -14.45 15.87
C GLN A 64 18.67 -15.97 15.93
N ARG A 65 17.41 -16.40 16.10
CA ARG A 65 17.06 -17.83 16.22
C ARG A 65 16.78 -18.51 14.89
N PHE A 66 16.21 -17.79 13.93
CA PHE A 66 15.63 -18.38 12.72
C PHE A 66 16.17 -17.82 11.40
N ALA A 67 16.90 -16.70 11.41
CA ALA A 67 17.44 -16.15 10.18
C ALA A 67 18.57 -17.06 9.67
N VAL A 68 18.54 -17.35 8.38
CA VAL A 68 19.60 -18.06 7.67
C VAL A 68 20.38 -17.01 6.87
N PRO A 69 21.72 -16.97 6.97
CA PRO A 69 22.52 -16.05 6.18
C PRO A 69 22.32 -16.30 4.69
N ALA A 70 22.33 -15.23 3.90
CA ALA A 70 22.25 -15.36 2.45
C ALA A 70 23.50 -16.06 1.91
N THR A 71 23.33 -16.91 0.89
CA THR A 71 24.45 -17.59 0.23
C THR A 71 25.40 -16.61 -0.46
N LYS A 72 24.88 -15.46 -0.90
CA LYS A 72 25.67 -14.34 -1.44
C LYS A 72 25.43 -13.10 -0.57
N PRO A 73 26.47 -12.36 -0.18
CA PRO A 73 26.34 -11.16 0.64
C PRO A 73 25.82 -9.95 -0.15
N ASP A 74 25.82 -10.02 -1.48
CA ASP A 74 25.37 -8.93 -2.34
C ASP A 74 23.87 -8.68 -2.22
N THR A 75 23.49 -7.41 -2.24
CA THR A 75 22.08 -7.02 -2.28
C THR A 75 21.46 -7.42 -3.62
N ALA A 76 20.39 -8.22 -3.57
CA ALA A 76 19.54 -8.49 -4.72
C ALA A 76 18.40 -7.46 -4.87
N PHE A 77 18.33 -6.46 -3.98
CA PHE A 77 17.28 -5.44 -4.02
C PHE A 77 17.57 -4.39 -5.09
N ALA A 78 16.54 -4.10 -5.90
CA ALA A 78 16.59 -2.96 -6.80
C ALA A 78 16.57 -1.63 -6.02
N PRO A 79 17.27 -0.59 -6.50
CA PRO A 79 17.22 0.73 -5.89
C PRO A 79 15.79 1.29 -5.93
N TRP A 80 15.42 2.02 -4.88
CA TRP A 80 14.12 2.67 -4.79
C TRP A 80 14.06 3.87 -5.75
N VAL A 81 12.96 3.98 -6.49
CA VAL A 81 12.72 5.09 -7.44
C VAL A 81 11.46 5.82 -7.00
N GLU A 82 11.60 7.10 -6.62
CA GLU A 82 10.44 7.97 -6.42
C GLU A 82 9.78 8.33 -7.76
N PRO A 83 8.45 8.58 -7.79
CA PRO A 83 7.53 8.78 -6.66
C PRO A 83 6.55 7.61 -6.35
N ILE A 84 5.97 7.63 -5.13
CA ILE A 84 4.96 6.69 -4.59
C ILE A 84 3.58 6.69 -5.29
N TRP A 85 3.43 7.43 -6.39
CA TRP A 85 2.22 7.47 -7.22
C TRP A 85 1.51 6.12 -7.45
N PRO A 86 2.23 4.99 -7.60
CA PRO A 86 1.61 3.70 -7.84
C PRO A 86 0.77 3.14 -6.68
N MET A 87 0.98 3.63 -5.44
CA MET A 87 0.37 3.07 -4.22
C MET A 87 -0.97 3.73 -3.83
N CYS A 88 -1.67 4.34 -4.79
CA CYS A 88 -2.99 4.95 -4.54
C CYS A 88 -4.14 3.96 -4.77
N SER A 89 -5.19 4.04 -3.95
CA SER A 89 -6.49 3.49 -4.31
C SER A 89 -7.09 4.36 -5.42
N ALA A 90 -7.37 3.78 -6.58
CA ALA A 90 -7.90 4.52 -7.72
C ALA A 90 -9.31 4.04 -8.08
N CYS A 91 -10.28 4.96 -8.09
CA CYS A 91 -11.66 4.69 -8.47
C CYS A 91 -12.08 5.56 -9.66
N ARG A 92 -12.82 4.98 -10.61
CA ARG A 92 -13.47 5.77 -11.68
C ARG A 92 -14.79 6.31 -11.17
N ARG A 93 -15.01 7.61 -11.36
CA ARG A 93 -16.27 8.28 -11.03
C ARG A 93 -16.73 9.14 -12.21
N THR A 94 -18.02 9.34 -12.31
CA THR A 94 -18.61 10.30 -13.25
C THR A 94 -18.91 11.58 -12.46
N ALA A 95 -18.42 12.72 -12.94
CA ALA A 95 -18.70 14.00 -12.29
C ALA A 95 -20.20 14.34 -12.41
N SER A 96 -20.81 14.62 -11.26
CA SER A 96 -22.22 15.05 -11.16
C SER A 96 -22.33 16.56 -11.40
N SER A 97 -23.52 17.07 -11.71
CA SER A 97 -23.74 18.52 -11.79
C SER A 97 -23.73 19.16 -10.40
N PRO A 98 -23.05 20.30 -10.14
CA PRO A 98 -22.21 21.09 -11.03
C PRO A 98 -20.70 20.80 -10.82
N THR A 99 -20.20 19.73 -11.45
CA THR A 99 -18.79 19.29 -11.38
C THR A 99 -18.33 18.79 -10.00
N THR A 100 -19.25 18.23 -9.21
CA THR A 100 -18.91 17.57 -7.95
C THR A 100 -18.69 16.07 -8.17
N ILE A 101 -17.56 15.56 -7.70
CA ILE A 101 -17.24 14.13 -7.70
C ILE A 101 -17.39 13.63 -6.26
N ARG A 102 -18.36 12.76 -6.01
CA ARG A 102 -18.47 12.07 -4.72
C ARG A 102 -17.53 10.88 -4.70
N CYS A 103 -16.58 10.88 -3.76
CA CYS A 103 -15.70 9.75 -3.50
C CYS A 103 -15.95 9.22 -2.09
N GLY A 104 -16.54 8.03 -1.99
CA GLY A 104 -16.77 7.38 -0.70
C GLY A 104 -17.69 8.14 0.26
N ILE A 105 -17.48 7.93 1.57
CA ILE A 105 -18.31 8.43 2.66
C ILE A 105 -17.99 9.89 3.03
N THR A 106 -16.81 10.42 2.69
CA THR A 106 -16.28 11.60 3.43
C THR A 106 -15.83 12.80 2.59
N ALA A 107 -15.82 12.78 1.25
CA ALA A 107 -15.49 14.02 0.52
C ALA A 107 -16.10 14.11 -0.89
N GLY A 108 -16.73 15.26 -1.16
CA GLY A 108 -17.03 15.72 -2.51
C GLY A 108 -15.91 16.62 -2.99
N VAL A 109 -15.22 16.24 -4.06
CA VAL A 109 -14.20 17.10 -4.69
C VAL A 109 -14.86 17.87 -5.83
N GLN A 110 -14.76 19.20 -5.80
CA GLN A 110 -15.20 20.06 -6.90
C GLN A 110 -13.99 20.26 -7.84
N CYS A 111 -14.11 19.91 -9.11
CA CYS A 111 -13.03 20.22 -10.06
C CYS A 111 -13.08 21.70 -10.43
N PRO A 112 -11.96 22.42 -10.33
CA PRO A 112 -11.88 23.77 -10.85
C PRO A 112 -12.05 23.77 -12.38
N PRO A 113 -12.58 24.86 -12.95
CA PRO A 113 -12.61 25.04 -14.40
C PRO A 113 -11.18 25.08 -14.95
N ASP A 114 -10.93 24.36 -16.04
CA ASP A 114 -9.64 24.32 -16.72
C ASP A 114 -9.75 25.04 -18.08
N SER A 115 -8.63 25.55 -18.58
CA SER A 115 -8.55 26.22 -19.89
C SER A 115 -8.97 25.32 -21.06
N HIS A 116 -8.90 24.00 -20.88
CA HIS A 116 -9.30 23.03 -21.90
C HIS A 116 -10.75 22.59 -21.85
N ARG A 117 -11.47 22.81 -20.73
CA ARG A 117 -12.88 22.42 -20.60
C ARG A 117 -13.56 23.26 -19.54
N PHE A 118 -14.54 24.06 -19.97
CA PHE A 118 -15.33 24.93 -19.09
C PHE A 118 -16.08 24.15 -17.99
N HIS A 119 -16.54 22.93 -18.27
CA HIS A 119 -17.22 22.07 -17.29
C HIS A 119 -16.92 20.57 -17.50
N TYR A 120 -16.74 19.84 -16.40
CA TYR A 120 -16.54 18.38 -16.41
C TYR A 120 -17.83 17.58 -16.16
N VAL A 121 -19.00 18.20 -16.28
CA VAL A 121 -20.30 17.51 -16.11
C VAL A 121 -20.40 16.29 -17.03
N LYS A 122 -20.76 15.13 -16.47
CA LYS A 122 -20.79 13.81 -17.13
C LYS A 122 -19.43 13.28 -17.62
N ALA A 123 -18.31 13.94 -17.32
CA ALA A 123 -16.99 13.41 -17.63
C ALA A 123 -16.61 12.29 -16.67
N THR A 124 -16.01 11.23 -17.21
CA THR A 124 -15.42 10.15 -16.41
C THR A 124 -14.03 10.57 -15.96
N VAL A 125 -13.85 10.66 -14.65
CA VAL A 125 -12.59 11.04 -14.00
C VAL A 125 -12.08 9.89 -13.13
N ARG A 126 -10.76 9.82 -12.94
CA ARG A 126 -10.11 8.89 -12.03
C ARG A 126 -9.75 9.64 -10.76
N VAL A 127 -10.28 9.22 -9.62
CA VAL A 127 -9.90 9.76 -8.31
C VAL A 127 -8.86 8.81 -7.73
N HIS A 128 -7.72 9.34 -7.31
CA HIS A 128 -6.67 8.67 -6.58
C HIS A 128 -6.71 9.13 -5.14
N GLU A 129 -6.77 8.18 -4.21
CA GLU A 129 -6.64 8.41 -2.79
C GLU A 129 -5.30 7.82 -2.32
N TYR A 130 -4.52 8.65 -1.65
CA TYR A 130 -3.18 8.32 -1.18
C TYR A 130 -3.20 7.82 0.25
N PRO A 131 -2.18 7.06 0.70
CA PRO A 131 -2.08 6.60 2.09
C PRO A 131 -2.02 7.72 3.14
N ASP A 132 -1.65 8.94 2.74
CA ASP A 132 -1.63 10.14 3.59
C ASP A 132 -3.02 10.83 3.70
N GLY A 133 -4.04 10.30 3.01
CA GLY A 133 -5.39 10.87 2.96
C GLY A 133 -5.60 11.94 1.89
N THR A 134 -4.57 12.29 1.11
CA THR A 134 -4.72 13.26 0.00
C THR A 134 -5.53 12.65 -1.15
N LEU A 135 -6.24 13.51 -1.91
CA LEU A 135 -7.13 13.08 -3.00
C LEU A 135 -6.74 13.80 -4.29
N ALA A 136 -6.30 13.06 -5.31
CA ALA A 136 -6.01 13.63 -6.62
C ALA A 136 -7.02 13.19 -7.69
N VAL A 137 -7.53 14.13 -8.48
CA VAL A 137 -8.51 13.89 -9.55
C VAL A 137 -7.83 13.98 -10.91
N PHE A 138 -8.06 12.98 -11.76
CA PHE A 138 -7.48 12.87 -13.11
C PHE A 138 -8.55 12.80 -14.18
N HIS A 139 -8.31 13.50 -15.29
CA HIS A 139 -9.03 13.30 -16.55
C HIS A 139 -8.02 12.98 -17.65
N GLY A 140 -8.04 11.74 -18.14
CA GLY A 140 -6.97 11.23 -19.01
C GLY A 140 -5.60 11.27 -18.29
N PRO A 141 -4.52 11.76 -18.92
CA PRO A 141 -3.20 11.90 -18.29
C PRO A 141 -3.07 13.13 -17.37
N ARG A 142 -4.07 14.02 -17.33
CA ARG A 142 -3.98 15.31 -16.64
C ARG A 142 -4.54 15.24 -15.21
N CYS A 143 -3.83 15.88 -14.28
CA CYS A 143 -4.29 16.14 -12.92
C CYS A 143 -5.15 17.41 -12.91
N LEU A 144 -6.38 17.31 -12.39
CA LEU A 144 -7.33 18.43 -12.29
C LEU A 144 -7.33 19.07 -10.89
N ALA A 145 -7.08 18.29 -9.84
CA ALA A 145 -7.06 18.73 -8.45
C ALA A 145 -6.25 17.74 -7.60
N ARG A 146 -5.63 18.19 -6.51
CA ARG A 146 -4.93 17.38 -5.49
C ARG A 146 -5.22 17.92 -4.09
#